data_AF-A0A7X8FU14-F1
#
_entry.id   AF-A0A7X8FU14-F1
#
_cell.length_a   1.000
_cell.length_b   1.000
_cell.length_c   1.000
_cell.angle_alpha   90.00
_cell.angle_beta   90.00
_cell.angle_gamma   90.00
#
_symmetry.space_group_name_H-M   'P 1'
#
loop_
_entity.id
_entity.type
_entity.pdbx_description
1 polymer ?
#
loop_
_entity_poly.entity_id
_entity_poly.type
_entity_poly.pdbx_seq_one_letter_code
_entity_poly.pdbx_strand_id
1 'polypeptide(L)'
;MLVIGAILLVVMGGVTAAAILMGGFGPNTGDIRMKQEIDPAISKDGLYAVIETEKGTITLELFYKQTPLTVCNFVGLAEGTLTAAKGKPFYDGLIFHRVIENFMIQGGDPEGRGTGGPGYRFPDEFDPSLKHDVPGILSMANSGPGTNGSQFFITHVPTPWLDGKHTVFGRVVTGQDVVNAIANGDVMNKVRIIRKGSEAKAFGASQADFDSLLAGVAERGKAAKENAKKAVVEEIARKWPNARKAESGVFFEITNEGSGTDLKPGQTLTMKYRGYLLNGTVFDDSDMHKPLEFQVGRGQLIPGFDSQALQMKVGEKRTIVIPPELAYGAAGVPGVIPADSYIAFDLELLSAR
;
A
#
# COMPACT_ATOMS: atom_id res chain seq x y z
N MET A 1 6.28 -72.28 -10.37
CA MET A 1 6.53 -73.12 -11.54
C MET A 1 5.83 -72.51 -12.74
N LEU A 2 6.59 -72.25 -13.80
CA LEU A 2 6.19 -72.21 -15.22
C LEU A 2 5.12 -73.31 -15.51
N VAL A 3 4.16 -73.24 -16.45
CA VAL A 3 4.28 -72.93 -17.88
C VAL A 3 2.90 -73.16 -18.58
N ILE A 4 2.56 -72.36 -19.61
CA ILE A 4 1.80 -72.64 -20.89
C ILE A 4 0.36 -73.21 -20.77
N GLY A 5 -0.66 -72.84 -21.56
CA GLY A 5 -0.80 -72.03 -22.76
C GLY A 5 -1.91 -72.61 -23.66
N ALA A 6 -2.64 -71.71 -24.34
CA ALA A 6 -3.46 -71.88 -25.55
C ALA A 6 -4.69 -72.82 -25.55
N ILE A 7 -5.84 -72.30 -26.03
CA ILE A 7 -6.45 -72.71 -27.30
C ILE A 7 -7.46 -71.64 -27.77
N LEU A 8 -7.33 -71.34 -29.06
CA LEU A 8 -8.11 -70.46 -29.92
C LEU A 8 -9.37 -71.19 -30.41
N LEU A 9 -10.54 -70.53 -30.47
CA LEU A 9 -11.56 -70.89 -31.46
C LEU A 9 -12.39 -69.68 -31.90
N VAL A 10 -12.25 -69.37 -33.18
CA VAL A 10 -13.04 -68.41 -33.96
C VAL A 10 -14.29 -69.12 -34.45
N VAL A 11 -15.47 -68.50 -34.32
CA VAL A 11 -16.63 -68.79 -35.18
C VAL A 11 -17.28 -67.47 -35.61
N MET A 12 -17.30 -67.28 -36.93
CA MET A 12 -18.03 -66.25 -37.67
C MET A 12 -19.55 -66.48 -37.60
N GLY A 13 -20.33 -65.40 -37.68
CA GLY A 13 -21.75 -65.49 -37.97
C GLY A 13 -22.40 -64.10 -37.98
N GLY A 14 -22.40 -63.45 -39.13
CA GLY A 14 -23.18 -62.22 -39.34
C GLY A 14 -24.66 -62.53 -39.53
N VAL A 15 -25.51 -61.60 -39.11
CA VAL A 15 -26.84 -61.39 -39.70
C VAL A 15 -27.13 -59.89 -39.73
N THR A 16 -27.71 -59.49 -40.85
CA THR A 16 -28.02 -58.17 -41.37
C THR A 16 -29.25 -57.49 -40.75
N ALA A 17 -29.16 -56.16 -40.66
CA ALA A 17 -30.19 -55.11 -40.87
C ALA A 17 -31.64 -55.29 -40.38
N ALA A 18 -32.12 -54.32 -39.56
CA ALA A 18 -33.31 -53.51 -39.86
C ALA A 18 -33.50 -52.41 -38.78
N ALA A 19 -33.72 -51.18 -39.23
CA ALA A 19 -34.09 -50.03 -38.41
C ALA A 19 -35.59 -50.04 -38.10
N ILE A 20 -35.98 -49.80 -36.84
CA ILE A 20 -37.31 -49.34 -36.45
C ILE A 20 -37.15 -48.30 -35.32
N LEU A 21 -37.51 -47.05 -35.61
CA LEU A 21 -37.78 -46.02 -34.60
C LEU A 21 -39.05 -46.40 -33.82
N MET A 22 -39.00 -46.43 -32.49
CA MET A 22 -40.07 -45.92 -31.61
C MET A 22 -39.47 -45.51 -30.26
N GLY A 23 -39.86 -44.32 -29.79
CA GLY A 23 -39.30 -43.69 -28.60
C GLY A 23 -39.63 -44.44 -27.31
N GLY A 24 -38.69 -44.34 -26.36
CA GLY A 24 -38.86 -44.78 -24.99
C GLY A 24 -38.08 -43.85 -24.06
N PHE A 25 -38.82 -43.09 -23.25
CA PHE A 25 -38.33 -42.30 -22.14
C PHE A 25 -37.54 -43.20 -21.16
N GLY A 26 -36.31 -42.81 -20.83
CA GLY A 26 -35.50 -43.38 -19.76
C GLY A 26 -34.58 -42.29 -19.17
N PRO A 27 -34.36 -42.26 -17.85
CA PRO A 27 -33.98 -41.05 -17.13
C PRO A 27 -32.51 -40.69 -17.39
N ASN A 28 -32.29 -39.46 -17.82
CA ASN A 28 -30.97 -38.85 -17.92
C ASN A 28 -30.48 -38.62 -16.49
N THR A 29 -29.61 -39.49 -15.97
CA THR A 29 -28.77 -39.18 -14.81
C THR A 29 -27.78 -38.12 -15.25
N GLY A 30 -28.23 -36.87 -15.16
CA GLY A 30 -27.44 -35.69 -15.48
C GLY A 30 -26.24 -35.62 -14.55
N ASP A 31 -25.05 -35.79 -15.12
CA ASP A 31 -23.84 -35.17 -14.61
C ASP A 31 -24.09 -33.65 -14.56
N ILE A 32 -24.51 -33.14 -13.40
CA ILE A 32 -24.58 -31.69 -13.13
C ILE A 32 -23.15 -31.20 -12.88
N ARG A 33 -22.30 -31.27 -13.91
CA ARG A 33 -21.16 -30.36 -13.99
C ARG A 33 -21.76 -29.06 -14.50
N MET A 34 -22.03 -28.11 -13.61
CA MET A 34 -22.29 -26.73 -14.01
C MET A 34 -21.15 -26.32 -14.94
N LYS A 35 -21.45 -26.20 -16.24
CA LYS A 35 -20.54 -25.54 -17.17
C LYS A 35 -20.42 -24.12 -16.65
N GLN A 36 -19.26 -23.78 -16.13
CA GLN A 36 -18.88 -22.42 -15.83
C GLN A 36 -18.90 -21.69 -17.17
N GLU A 37 -20.03 -21.09 -17.53
CA GLU A 37 -20.11 -20.16 -18.64
C GLU A 37 -19.22 -18.97 -18.25
N ILE A 38 -17.99 -19.01 -18.76
CA ILE A 38 -17.07 -17.90 -18.72
C ILE A 38 -17.75 -16.79 -19.52
N ASP A 39 -17.86 -15.59 -18.95
CA ASP A 39 -18.37 -14.42 -19.66
C ASP A 39 -17.67 -14.36 -21.03
N PRO A 40 -18.39 -14.45 -22.16
CA PRO A 40 -17.78 -14.44 -23.49
C PRO A 40 -16.94 -13.19 -23.75
N ALA A 41 -17.10 -12.13 -22.98
CA ALA A 41 -16.26 -10.94 -23.03
C ALA A 41 -14.82 -11.18 -22.54
N ILE A 42 -14.54 -12.25 -21.77
CA ILE A 42 -13.21 -12.61 -21.29
C ILE A 42 -12.41 -13.27 -22.41
N SER A 43 -11.94 -12.43 -23.33
CA SER A 43 -11.20 -12.85 -24.52
C SER A 43 -9.69 -12.98 -24.28
N LYS A 44 -9.11 -12.21 -23.37
CA LYS A 44 -7.66 -12.16 -23.10
C LYS A 44 -7.25 -13.03 -21.91
N ASP A 45 -5.99 -13.44 -21.88
CA ASP A 45 -5.37 -14.02 -20.70
C ASP A 45 -5.26 -12.95 -19.61
N GLY A 46 -5.55 -13.34 -18.36
CA GLY A 46 -5.65 -12.42 -17.25
C GLY A 46 -6.38 -13.01 -16.05
N LEU A 47 -6.46 -12.20 -15.01
CA LEU A 47 -7.19 -12.50 -13.79
C LEU A 47 -8.42 -11.59 -13.74
N TYR A 48 -9.59 -12.17 -13.49
CA TYR A 48 -10.86 -11.45 -13.54
C TYR A 48 -11.70 -11.74 -12.31
N ALA A 49 -12.54 -10.78 -11.93
CA ALA A 49 -13.60 -10.95 -10.95
C ALA A 49 -14.96 -10.69 -11.60
N VAL A 50 -15.95 -11.51 -11.28
CA VAL A 50 -17.32 -11.38 -11.76
C VAL A 50 -18.23 -11.18 -10.56
N ILE A 51 -18.88 -10.02 -10.50
CA ILE A 51 -19.83 -9.65 -9.46
C ILE A 51 -21.24 -9.80 -10.03
N GLU A 52 -22.02 -10.71 -9.47
CA GLU A 52 -23.43 -10.90 -9.79
C GLU A 52 -24.31 -10.08 -8.84
N THR A 53 -25.23 -9.32 -9.40
CA THR A 53 -26.21 -8.51 -8.67
C THR A 53 -27.60 -8.72 -9.28
N GLU A 54 -28.65 -8.21 -8.64
CA GLU A 54 -29.98 -8.20 -9.25
C GLU A 54 -30.09 -7.28 -10.48
N LYS A 55 -29.19 -6.30 -10.62
CA LYS A 55 -29.13 -5.36 -11.75
C LYS A 55 -28.37 -5.93 -12.95
N GLY A 56 -27.75 -7.09 -12.80
CA GLY A 56 -26.92 -7.72 -13.82
C GLY A 56 -25.52 -8.07 -13.30
N THR A 57 -24.62 -8.36 -14.22
CA THR A 57 -23.27 -8.82 -13.93
C THR A 57 -22.24 -7.75 -14.27
N ILE A 58 -21.27 -7.56 -13.38
CA ILE A 58 -20.11 -6.69 -13.58
C ILE A 58 -18.87 -7.58 -13.69
N THR A 59 -18.17 -7.51 -14.82
CA THR A 59 -16.90 -8.24 -15.01
C THR A 59 -15.74 -7.27 -14.94
N LEU A 60 -14.79 -7.57 -14.05
CA LEU A 60 -13.63 -6.76 -13.73
C LEU A 60 -12.35 -7.49 -14.16
N GLU A 61 -11.44 -6.81 -14.86
CA GLU A 61 -10.03 -7.22 -15.03
C GLU A 61 -9.24 -6.78 -13.79
N LEU A 62 -8.42 -7.66 -13.24
CA LEU A 62 -7.59 -7.42 -12.06
C LEU A 62 -6.11 -7.26 -12.45
N PHE A 63 -5.48 -6.19 -12.00
CA PHE A 63 -4.11 -5.79 -12.34
C PHE A 63 -3.06 -6.47 -11.44
N TYR A 64 -3.08 -7.80 -11.40
CA TYR A 64 -2.27 -8.63 -10.49
C TYR A 64 -0.75 -8.49 -10.65
N LYS A 65 -0.28 -7.91 -11.76
CA LYS A 65 1.16 -7.65 -11.99
C LYS A 65 1.59 -6.32 -11.39
N GLN A 66 0.73 -5.30 -11.47
CA GLN A 66 1.00 -3.95 -11.00
C GLN A 66 0.72 -3.80 -9.50
N THR A 67 -0.35 -4.44 -9.01
CA THR A 67 -0.80 -4.36 -7.62
C THR A 67 -1.02 -5.75 -7.01
N PRO A 68 0.03 -6.59 -6.93
CA PRO A 68 -0.09 -7.98 -6.53
C PRO A 68 -0.62 -8.17 -5.10
N LEU A 69 -0.21 -7.35 -4.13
CA LEU A 69 -0.68 -7.48 -2.74
C LEU A 69 -2.19 -7.22 -2.66
N THR A 70 -2.65 -6.17 -3.33
CA THR A 70 -4.05 -5.74 -3.34
C THR A 70 -4.92 -6.76 -4.06
N VAL A 71 -4.47 -7.28 -5.19
CA VAL A 71 -5.21 -8.31 -5.93
C VAL A 71 -5.22 -9.63 -5.16
N CYS A 72 -4.11 -10.02 -4.52
CA CYS A 72 -4.06 -11.18 -3.63
C CYS A 72 -5.08 -11.05 -2.48
N ASN A 73 -5.19 -9.87 -1.87
CA ASN A 73 -6.18 -9.57 -0.84
C ASN A 73 -7.61 -9.77 -1.35
N PHE A 74 -7.96 -9.09 -2.45
CA PHE A 74 -9.32 -9.15 -3.00
C PHE A 74 -9.72 -10.57 -3.42
N VAL A 75 -8.84 -11.26 -4.15
CA VAL A 75 -9.07 -12.64 -4.62
C VAL A 75 -9.19 -13.58 -3.43
N GLY A 76 -8.30 -13.47 -2.45
CA GLY A 76 -8.29 -14.38 -1.32
C GLY A 76 -9.48 -14.16 -0.37
N LEU A 77 -10.00 -12.94 -0.26
CA LEU A 77 -11.28 -12.66 0.38
C LEU A 77 -12.44 -13.25 -0.42
N ALA A 78 -12.49 -13.02 -1.73
CA ALA A 78 -13.55 -13.55 -2.61
C ALA A 78 -13.63 -15.09 -2.60
N GLU A 79 -12.49 -15.77 -2.55
CA GLU A 79 -12.43 -17.24 -2.55
C GLU A 79 -12.46 -17.87 -1.15
N GLY A 80 -12.36 -17.05 -0.09
CA GLY A 80 -12.36 -17.54 1.28
C GLY A 80 -11.02 -18.13 1.77
N THR A 81 -9.93 -17.91 1.04
CA THR A 81 -8.60 -18.48 1.32
C THR A 81 -7.80 -17.68 2.34
N LEU A 82 -8.15 -16.42 2.60
CA LEU A 82 -7.56 -15.64 3.69
C LEU A 82 -8.22 -15.96 5.03
N THR A 83 -7.44 -15.88 6.10
CA THR A 83 -7.92 -16.20 7.46
C THR A 83 -9.14 -15.37 7.86
N ALA A 84 -9.18 -14.09 7.46
CA ALA A 84 -10.30 -13.20 7.74
C ALA A 84 -11.64 -13.67 7.13
N ALA A 85 -11.59 -14.40 6.01
CA ALA A 85 -12.76 -14.91 5.31
C ALA A 85 -13.28 -16.24 5.88
N LYS A 86 -12.53 -16.88 6.79
CA LYS A 86 -12.94 -18.08 7.54
C LYS A 86 -13.43 -19.23 6.63
N GLY A 87 -12.79 -19.41 5.46
CA GLY A 87 -13.13 -20.47 4.51
C GLY A 87 -14.41 -20.22 3.72
N LYS A 88 -14.95 -19.00 3.70
CA LYS A 88 -16.18 -18.63 2.98
C LYS A 88 -15.93 -17.45 2.05
N PRO A 89 -16.64 -17.35 0.92
CA PRO A 89 -16.62 -16.16 0.07
C PRO A 89 -17.00 -14.91 0.87
N PHE A 90 -16.04 -14.01 1.11
CA PHE A 90 -16.20 -12.88 2.02
C PHE A 90 -17.22 -11.85 1.50
N TYR A 91 -17.26 -11.64 0.18
CA TYR A 91 -18.05 -10.60 -0.46
C TYR A 91 -19.50 -11.01 -0.76
N ASP A 92 -19.80 -12.31 -0.77
CA ASP A 92 -21.12 -12.82 -1.09
C ASP A 92 -22.14 -12.34 -0.04
N GLY A 93 -23.20 -11.68 -0.50
CA GLY A 93 -24.26 -11.10 0.32
C GLY A 93 -23.94 -9.71 0.90
N LEU A 94 -22.75 -9.15 0.64
CA LEU A 94 -22.45 -7.78 1.06
C LEU A 94 -23.13 -6.75 0.14
N ILE A 95 -23.41 -5.57 0.68
CA ILE A 95 -24.08 -4.49 -0.06
C ILE A 95 -23.11 -3.44 -0.61
N PHE A 96 -23.54 -2.74 -1.64
CA PHE A 96 -23.01 -1.43 -2.00
C PHE A 96 -23.60 -0.37 -1.05
N HIS A 97 -22.92 -0.14 0.07
CA HIS A 97 -23.41 0.71 1.17
C HIS A 97 -23.30 2.21 0.90
N ARG A 98 -22.54 2.61 -0.13
CA ARG A 98 -22.37 4.02 -0.51
C ARG A 98 -22.31 4.15 -2.02
N VAL A 99 -23.30 4.81 -2.58
CA VAL A 99 -23.40 5.12 -4.01
C VAL A 99 -23.53 6.62 -4.16
N ILE A 100 -22.67 7.22 -4.99
CA ILE A 100 -22.71 8.63 -5.32
C ILE A 100 -22.79 8.73 -6.84
N GLU A 101 -23.91 9.24 -7.31
CA GLU A 101 -24.16 9.46 -8.74
C GLU A 101 -23.05 10.31 -9.36
N ASN A 102 -22.65 9.96 -10.58
CA ASN A 102 -21.52 10.59 -11.30
C ASN A 102 -20.20 10.60 -10.51
N PHE A 103 -20.00 9.63 -9.61
CA PHE A 103 -18.74 9.44 -8.92
C PHE A 103 -18.38 7.96 -8.84
N MET A 104 -19.02 7.19 -7.96
CA MET A 104 -18.68 5.78 -7.73
C MET A 104 -19.74 5.01 -6.95
N ILE A 105 -19.64 3.68 -7.03
CA ILE A 105 -20.28 2.72 -6.12
C ILE A 105 -19.22 2.12 -5.19
N GLN A 106 -19.48 2.05 -3.90
CA GLN A 106 -18.56 1.52 -2.88
C GLN A 106 -19.20 0.36 -2.12
N GLY A 107 -18.44 -0.74 -2.01
CA GLY A 107 -18.85 -1.99 -1.38
C GLY A 107 -17.72 -2.61 -0.57
N GLY A 108 -17.90 -3.89 -0.20
CA GLY A 108 -16.88 -4.67 0.51
C GLY A 108 -16.79 -4.40 2.03
N ASP A 109 -17.82 -3.76 2.61
CA ASP A 109 -17.95 -3.61 4.06
C ASP A 109 -18.85 -4.73 4.64
N PRO A 110 -18.33 -5.63 5.49
CA PRO A 110 -19.14 -6.68 6.13
C PRO A 110 -20.21 -6.14 7.08
N GLU A 111 -20.06 -4.91 7.59
CA GLU A 111 -21.03 -4.28 8.49
C GLU A 111 -22.05 -3.41 7.74
N GLY A 112 -21.79 -3.08 6.47
CA GLY A 112 -22.66 -2.25 5.63
C GLY A 112 -22.79 -0.77 6.05
N ARG A 113 -21.92 -0.26 6.93
CA ARG A 113 -22.01 1.12 7.49
C ARG A 113 -20.89 2.06 7.02
N GLY A 114 -19.97 1.56 6.20
CA GLY A 114 -18.77 2.23 5.70
C GLY A 114 -17.55 2.15 6.62
N THR A 115 -17.64 1.49 7.78
CA THR A 115 -16.57 1.47 8.80
C THR A 115 -15.97 0.10 9.05
N GLY A 116 -16.60 -0.98 8.57
CA GLY A 116 -16.10 -2.33 8.78
C GLY A 116 -14.98 -2.71 7.81
N GLY A 117 -14.48 -3.93 7.97
CA GLY A 117 -13.39 -4.45 7.16
C GLY A 117 -13.00 -5.87 7.55
N PRO A 118 -11.88 -6.40 7.03
CA PRO A 118 -11.47 -7.79 7.23
C PRO A 118 -10.71 -8.00 8.55
N GLY A 119 -10.60 -6.97 9.40
CA GLY A 119 -9.88 -7.02 10.67
C GLY A 119 -8.38 -6.70 10.57
N TYR A 120 -7.88 -6.29 9.42
CA TYR A 120 -6.50 -5.84 9.20
C TYR A 120 -6.43 -4.69 8.21
N ARG A 121 -5.23 -4.09 8.09
CA ARG A 121 -4.90 -3.05 7.11
C ARG A 121 -3.59 -3.37 6.39
N PHE A 122 -3.45 -2.93 5.14
CA PHE A 122 -2.22 -3.09 4.38
C PHE A 122 -1.85 -1.83 3.56
N PRO A 123 -0.57 -1.69 3.14
CA PRO A 123 -0.06 -0.54 2.39
C PRO A 123 -0.77 -0.29 1.05
N ASP A 124 -0.60 0.90 0.49
CA ASP A 124 -1.02 1.21 -0.89
C ASP A 124 -0.01 0.67 -1.92
N GLU A 125 -0.49 0.38 -3.13
CA GLU A 125 0.33 0.03 -4.29
C GLU A 125 0.00 1.00 -5.44
N PHE A 126 0.94 1.88 -5.76
CA PHE A 126 0.77 2.86 -6.85
C PHE A 126 1.67 2.50 -8.03
N ASP A 127 1.05 2.30 -9.19
CA ASP A 127 1.74 2.15 -10.47
C ASP A 127 1.48 3.39 -11.34
N PRO A 128 2.51 4.02 -11.93
CA PRO A 128 2.34 5.22 -12.76
C PRO A 128 1.42 5.04 -13.97
N SER A 129 1.25 3.81 -14.47
CA SER A 129 0.37 3.48 -15.58
C SER A 129 -1.11 3.33 -15.20
N LEU A 130 -1.41 3.25 -13.90
CA LEU A 130 -2.78 3.08 -13.40
C LEU A 130 -3.31 4.42 -12.89
N LYS A 131 -4.41 4.88 -13.50
CA LYS A 131 -5.03 6.19 -13.27
C LYS A 131 -6.55 6.07 -13.23
N HIS A 132 -7.19 7.05 -12.61
CA HIS A 132 -8.64 7.22 -12.63
C HIS A 132 -9.06 8.12 -13.80
N ASP A 133 -8.63 7.78 -15.03
CA ASP A 133 -8.80 8.60 -16.23
C ASP A 133 -10.00 8.20 -17.11
N VAL A 134 -10.64 7.07 -16.78
CA VAL A 134 -11.83 6.55 -17.46
C VAL A 134 -12.90 6.08 -16.45
N PRO A 135 -14.17 5.90 -16.87
CA PRO A 135 -15.17 5.15 -16.10
C PRO A 135 -14.74 3.72 -15.78
N GLY A 136 -15.29 3.15 -14.71
CA GLY A 136 -15.15 1.74 -14.39
C GLY A 136 -13.84 1.35 -13.74
N ILE A 137 -13.10 2.30 -13.17
CA ILE A 137 -11.85 2.01 -12.45
C ILE A 137 -12.19 1.41 -11.08
N LEU A 138 -11.58 0.26 -10.79
CA LEU A 138 -11.72 -0.46 -9.52
C LEU A 138 -10.54 -0.12 -8.61
N SER A 139 -10.85 0.43 -7.44
CA SER A 139 -9.85 0.93 -6.51
C SER A 139 -10.19 0.61 -5.05
N MET A 140 -9.18 0.51 -4.21
CA MET A 140 -9.36 0.30 -2.77
C MET A 140 -9.89 1.56 -2.10
N ALA A 141 -10.93 1.40 -1.28
CA ALA A 141 -11.32 2.44 -0.33
C ALA A 141 -10.35 2.43 0.87
N ASN A 142 -9.95 3.62 1.32
CA ASN A 142 -9.05 3.78 2.47
C ASN A 142 -9.42 5.04 3.27
N SER A 143 -8.87 5.15 4.48
CA SER A 143 -9.02 6.31 5.38
C SER A 143 -7.71 7.10 5.51
N GLY A 144 -6.88 7.07 4.46
CA GLY A 144 -5.52 7.61 4.46
C GLY A 144 -4.46 6.56 4.10
N PRO A 145 -3.20 6.97 3.94
CA PRO A 145 -2.13 6.10 3.46
C PRO A 145 -1.98 4.81 4.27
N GLY A 146 -1.89 3.68 3.57
CA GLY A 146 -1.67 2.36 4.14
C GLY A 146 -2.81 1.81 4.98
N THR A 147 -4.05 2.18 4.65
CA THR A 147 -5.24 1.72 5.38
C THR A 147 -6.20 0.89 4.52
N ASN A 148 -5.68 0.24 3.47
CA ASN A 148 -6.47 -0.66 2.63
C ASN A 148 -6.95 -1.86 3.44
N GLY A 149 -8.17 -2.34 3.14
CA GLY A 149 -8.80 -3.49 3.81
C GLY A 149 -9.60 -4.33 2.81
N SER A 150 -10.90 -4.49 3.03
CA SER A 150 -11.79 -5.23 2.13
C SER A 150 -12.65 -4.33 1.26
N GLN A 151 -12.83 -3.07 1.67
CA GLN A 151 -13.69 -2.13 0.97
C GLN A 151 -13.04 -1.64 -0.33
N PHE A 152 -13.85 -1.56 -1.38
CA PHE A 152 -13.45 -1.08 -2.70
C PHE A 152 -14.53 -0.20 -3.30
N PHE A 153 -14.19 0.54 -4.35
CA PHE A 153 -15.15 1.27 -5.15
C PHE A 153 -14.91 1.09 -6.65
N ILE A 154 -15.95 1.29 -7.45
CA ILE A 154 -15.92 1.29 -8.92
C ILE A 154 -16.43 2.64 -9.40
N THR A 155 -15.67 3.34 -10.24
CA THR A 155 -16.01 4.69 -10.69
C THR A 155 -17.10 4.70 -11.77
N HIS A 156 -17.97 5.71 -11.73
CA HIS A 156 -18.92 6.01 -12.82
C HIS A 156 -18.28 6.84 -13.94
N VAL A 157 -17.29 7.67 -13.59
CA VAL A 157 -16.65 8.68 -14.43
C VAL A 157 -15.14 8.74 -14.13
N PRO A 158 -14.33 9.47 -14.92
CA PRO A 158 -12.96 9.79 -14.56
C PRO A 158 -12.89 10.59 -13.23
N THR A 159 -11.96 10.21 -12.35
CA THR A 159 -11.78 10.82 -11.03
C THR A 159 -10.30 11.08 -10.70
N PRO A 160 -9.58 11.90 -11.49
CA PRO A 160 -8.11 12.05 -11.38
C PRO A 160 -7.64 12.60 -10.02
N TRP A 161 -8.50 13.25 -9.25
CA TRP A 161 -8.16 13.73 -7.90
C TRP A 161 -7.91 12.60 -6.88
N LEU A 162 -8.19 11.35 -7.25
CA LEU A 162 -7.91 10.13 -6.48
C LEU A 162 -6.55 9.50 -6.81
N ASP A 163 -5.87 9.94 -7.87
CA ASP A 163 -4.58 9.39 -8.27
C ASP A 163 -3.52 9.58 -7.18
N GLY A 164 -2.77 8.51 -6.91
CA GLY A 164 -1.78 8.49 -5.83
C GLY A 164 -2.36 8.50 -4.42
N LYS A 165 -3.69 8.36 -4.27
CA LYS A 165 -4.37 8.28 -2.97
C LYS A 165 -5.08 6.95 -2.76
N HIS A 166 -5.57 6.33 -3.83
CA HIS A 166 -6.25 5.02 -3.79
C HIS A 166 -5.58 4.04 -4.76
N THR A 167 -5.29 2.84 -4.27
CA THR A 167 -4.72 1.77 -5.09
C THR A 167 -5.71 1.34 -6.17
N VAL A 168 -5.41 1.63 -7.44
CA VAL A 168 -6.13 1.10 -8.60
C VAL A 168 -5.69 -0.34 -8.81
N PHE A 169 -6.60 -1.30 -8.71
CA PHE A 169 -6.25 -2.73 -8.83
C PHE A 169 -7.07 -3.48 -9.87
N GLY A 170 -7.92 -2.77 -10.62
CA GLY A 170 -8.62 -3.34 -11.75
C GLY A 170 -9.46 -2.33 -12.53
N ARG A 171 -10.24 -2.85 -13.47
CA ARG A 171 -11.24 -2.07 -14.22
C ARG A 171 -12.39 -2.92 -14.72
N VAL A 172 -13.52 -2.30 -14.99
CA VAL A 172 -14.67 -2.89 -15.66
C VAL A 172 -14.31 -3.23 -17.11
N VAL A 173 -14.60 -4.48 -17.49
CA VAL A 173 -14.53 -4.98 -18.88
C VAL A 173 -15.92 -4.99 -19.49
N THR A 174 -16.92 -5.44 -18.73
CA THR A 174 -18.35 -5.41 -19.09
C THR A 174 -19.21 -5.09 -17.87
N GLY A 175 -20.41 -4.54 -18.11
CA GLY A 175 -21.34 -4.18 -17.05
C GLY A 175 -21.14 -2.77 -16.47
N GLN A 176 -20.60 -1.81 -17.25
CA GLN A 176 -20.54 -0.42 -16.78
C GLN A 176 -21.93 0.21 -16.65
N ASP A 177 -22.87 -0.19 -17.49
CA ASP A 177 -24.29 0.12 -17.37
C ASP A 177 -24.88 -0.44 -16.06
N VAL A 178 -24.48 -1.67 -15.68
CA VAL A 178 -24.86 -2.26 -14.40
C VAL A 178 -24.27 -1.44 -13.24
N VAL A 179 -22.98 -1.10 -13.29
CA VAL A 179 -22.32 -0.22 -12.30
C VAL A 179 -23.11 1.08 -12.13
N ASN A 180 -23.48 1.73 -13.23
CA ASN A 180 -24.23 2.98 -13.21
C ASN A 180 -25.67 2.82 -12.69
N ALA A 181 -26.24 1.61 -12.74
CA ALA A 181 -27.59 1.29 -12.28
C ALA A 181 -27.66 0.83 -10.82
N ILE A 182 -26.51 0.51 -10.20
CA ILE A 182 -26.44 0.11 -8.79
C ILE A 182 -26.95 1.25 -7.91
N ALA A 183 -27.86 0.92 -6.99
CA ALA A 183 -28.36 1.81 -5.95
C ALA A 183 -27.77 1.46 -4.58
N ASN A 184 -27.86 2.40 -3.63
CA ASN A 184 -27.43 2.14 -2.25
C ASN A 184 -28.24 0.97 -1.66
N GLY A 185 -27.54 -0.03 -1.13
CA GLY A 185 -28.14 -1.23 -0.54
C GLY A 185 -28.27 -2.41 -1.50
N ASP A 186 -28.00 -2.22 -2.80
CA ASP A 186 -27.97 -3.35 -3.74
C ASP A 186 -26.89 -4.37 -3.33
N VAL A 187 -27.21 -5.66 -3.51
CA VAL A 187 -26.45 -6.79 -2.98
C VAL A 187 -25.51 -7.37 -4.04
N MET A 188 -24.28 -7.68 -3.64
CA MET A 188 -23.38 -8.58 -4.36
C MET A 188 -23.80 -10.02 -4.07
N ASN A 189 -24.66 -10.58 -4.92
CA ASN A 189 -25.18 -11.94 -4.75
C ASN A 189 -24.05 -12.98 -4.78
N LYS A 190 -23.06 -12.77 -5.66
CA LYS A 190 -21.91 -13.66 -5.80
C LYS A 190 -20.71 -12.93 -6.38
N VAL A 191 -19.51 -13.21 -5.85
CA VAL A 191 -18.24 -12.74 -6.40
C VAL A 191 -17.37 -13.94 -6.78
N ARG A 192 -17.10 -14.10 -8.08
CA ARG A 192 -16.31 -15.23 -8.62
C ARG A 192 -15.01 -14.77 -9.23
N ILE A 193 -13.95 -15.57 -9.07
CA ILE A 193 -12.65 -15.31 -9.69
C ILE A 193 -12.45 -16.23 -10.90
N ILE A 194 -11.96 -15.66 -11.99
CA ILE A 194 -11.63 -16.37 -13.22
C ILE A 194 -10.15 -16.17 -13.54
N ARG A 195 -9.41 -17.28 -13.67
CA ARG A 195 -8.00 -17.33 -14.03
C ARG A 195 -7.84 -17.86 -15.45
N LYS A 196 -7.45 -17.01 -16.41
CA LYS A 196 -7.23 -17.38 -17.81
C LYS A 196 -5.78 -17.16 -18.21
N GLY A 197 -5.16 -18.15 -18.86
CA GLY A 197 -3.71 -18.17 -19.13
C GLY A 197 -2.89 -18.82 -18.02
N SER A 198 -1.66 -19.22 -18.34
CA SER A 198 -0.76 -19.93 -17.40
C SER A 198 -0.34 -19.04 -16.23
N GLU A 199 0.01 -17.78 -16.48
CA GLU A 199 0.46 -16.85 -15.45
C GLU A 199 -0.65 -16.54 -14.44
N ALA A 200 -1.87 -16.24 -14.90
CA ALA A 200 -3.00 -15.96 -14.00
C ALA A 200 -3.39 -17.20 -13.18
N LYS A 201 -3.26 -18.41 -13.74
CA LYS A 201 -3.46 -19.67 -13.01
C LYS A 201 -2.40 -19.93 -11.95
N ALA A 202 -1.18 -19.44 -12.16
CA ALA A 202 -0.10 -19.54 -11.20
C ALA A 202 -0.17 -18.49 -10.08
N PHE A 203 -0.99 -17.44 -10.23
CA PHE A 203 -1.17 -16.42 -9.20
C PHE A 203 -1.92 -16.98 -7.99
N GLY A 204 -1.20 -17.15 -6.89
CA GLY A 204 -1.72 -17.57 -5.59
C GLY A 204 -2.42 -16.44 -4.84
N ALA A 205 -3.40 -16.81 -4.02
CA ALA A 205 -4.14 -15.88 -3.16
C ALA A 205 -4.41 -16.51 -1.77
N SER A 206 -3.49 -17.35 -1.31
CA SER A 206 -3.55 -17.92 0.04
C SER A 206 -3.06 -16.91 1.08
N GLN A 207 -3.28 -17.21 2.37
CA GLN A 207 -2.72 -16.41 3.46
C GLN A 207 -1.19 -16.30 3.36
N ALA A 208 -0.50 -17.39 2.97
CA ALA A 208 0.95 -17.39 2.82
C ALA A 208 1.42 -16.49 1.67
N ASP A 209 0.66 -16.45 0.56
CA ASP A 209 0.95 -15.55 -0.56
C ASP A 209 0.80 -14.08 -0.14
N PHE A 210 -0.29 -13.77 0.57
CA PHE A 210 -0.54 -12.42 1.10
C PHE A 210 0.55 -11.97 2.07
N ASP A 211 0.91 -12.83 3.03
CA ASP A 211 1.95 -12.53 4.01
C ASP A 211 3.32 -12.32 3.34
N SER A 212 3.64 -13.12 2.32
CA SER A 212 4.88 -12.98 1.54
C SER A 212 4.92 -11.66 0.76
N LEU A 213 3.83 -11.31 0.08
CA LEU A 213 3.70 -10.06 -0.65
C LEU A 213 3.79 -8.85 0.29
N LEU A 214 3.14 -8.92 1.45
CA LEU A 214 3.15 -7.86 2.46
C LEU A 214 4.56 -7.65 3.03
N ALA A 215 5.26 -8.73 3.36
CA ALA A 215 6.66 -8.67 3.78
C ALA A 215 7.55 -8.05 2.69
N GLY A 216 7.33 -8.42 1.42
CA GLY A 216 8.05 -7.84 0.29
C GLY A 216 7.84 -6.33 0.13
N VAL A 217 6.61 -5.84 0.34
CA VAL A 217 6.33 -4.38 0.34
C VAL A 217 7.04 -3.69 1.51
N ALA A 218 6.99 -4.28 2.70
CA ALA A 218 7.64 -3.72 3.88
C ALA A 218 9.17 -3.62 3.69
N GLU A 219 9.81 -4.64 3.13
CA GLU A 219 11.25 -4.63 2.86
C GLU A 219 11.63 -3.62 1.78
N ARG A 220 10.86 -3.51 0.68
CA ARG A 220 11.06 -2.44 -0.31
C ARG A 220 10.91 -1.04 0.30
N GLY A 221 9.93 -0.86 1.19
CA GLY A 221 9.72 0.40 1.92
C GLY A 221 10.91 0.74 2.83
N LYS A 222 11.45 -0.24 3.57
CA LYS A 222 12.66 -0.07 4.37
C LYS A 222 13.87 0.28 3.50
N ALA A 223 14.09 -0.45 2.41
CA ALA A 223 15.19 -0.21 1.49
C ALA A 223 15.10 1.19 0.85
N ALA A 224 13.90 1.63 0.46
CA ALA A 224 13.67 2.98 -0.07
C ALA A 224 13.98 4.06 0.96
N LYS A 225 13.51 3.91 2.21
CA LYS A 225 13.84 4.84 3.32
C LYS A 225 15.33 4.89 3.60
N GLU A 226 16.00 3.74 3.62
CA GLU A 226 17.45 3.65 3.83
C GLU A 226 18.22 4.32 2.69
N ASN A 227 17.80 4.10 1.43
CA ASN A 227 18.41 4.77 0.28
C ASN A 227 18.18 6.29 0.31
N ALA A 228 16.99 6.75 0.72
CA ALA A 228 16.72 8.17 0.90
C ALA A 228 17.59 8.77 2.02
N LYS A 229 17.75 8.06 3.15
CA LYS A 229 18.65 8.47 4.23
C LYS A 229 20.10 8.56 3.75
N LYS A 230 20.57 7.58 2.97
CA LYS A 230 21.92 7.60 2.36
C LYS A 230 22.11 8.79 1.44
N ALA A 231 21.16 9.06 0.55
CA ALA A 231 21.22 10.23 -0.34
C ALA A 231 21.31 11.56 0.43
N VAL A 232 20.56 11.69 1.53
CA VAL A 232 20.65 12.88 2.40
C VAL A 232 22.01 12.94 3.10
N VAL A 233 22.56 11.83 3.58
CA VAL A 233 23.90 11.79 4.19
C VAL A 233 24.99 12.16 3.17
N GLU A 234 24.89 11.71 1.92
CA GLU A 234 25.77 12.13 0.83
C GLU A 234 25.63 13.64 0.53
N GLU A 235 24.40 14.16 0.56
CA GLU A 235 24.16 15.60 0.42
C GLU A 235 24.80 16.40 1.56
N ILE A 236 24.69 15.92 2.81
CA ILE A 236 25.33 16.53 3.98
C ILE A 236 26.85 16.53 3.81
N ALA A 237 27.45 15.40 3.42
CA ALA A 237 28.89 15.29 3.19
C ALA A 237 29.39 16.23 2.09
N ARG A 238 28.58 16.49 1.06
CA ARG A 238 28.90 17.44 -0.01
C ARG A 238 28.82 18.89 0.47
N LYS A 239 27.83 19.23 1.30
CA LYS A 239 27.62 20.61 1.79
C LYS A 239 28.56 21.00 2.92
N TRP A 240 28.88 20.04 3.80
CA TRP A 240 29.77 20.22 4.95
C TRP A 240 30.85 19.13 4.93
N PRO A 241 31.89 19.28 4.09
CA PRO A 241 32.90 18.24 3.89
C PRO A 241 33.76 17.95 5.13
N ASN A 242 33.83 18.88 6.10
CA ASN A 242 34.55 18.66 7.35
C ASN A 242 33.63 18.24 8.51
N ALA A 243 32.34 18.04 8.25
CA ALA A 243 31.41 17.60 9.27
C ALA A 243 31.75 16.19 9.77
N ARG A 244 31.69 16.03 11.09
CA ARG A 244 31.83 14.75 11.79
C ARG A 244 30.48 14.30 12.30
N LYS A 245 30.27 13.00 12.40
CA LYS A 245 29.04 12.43 12.97
C LYS A 245 29.25 12.11 14.45
N ALA A 246 28.47 12.73 15.32
CA ALA A 246 28.45 12.43 16.75
C ALA A 246 27.80 11.06 17.02
N GLU A 247 28.01 10.49 18.21
CA GLU A 247 27.36 9.24 18.66
C GLU A 247 25.83 9.34 18.65
N SER A 248 25.29 10.53 18.92
CA SER A 248 23.85 10.80 18.81
C SER A 248 23.33 10.71 17.38
N GLY A 249 24.21 10.77 16.37
CA GLY A 249 23.85 10.78 14.95
C GLY A 249 23.75 12.17 14.33
N VAL A 250 23.88 13.23 15.14
CA VAL A 250 23.99 14.62 14.66
C VAL A 250 25.32 14.81 13.92
N PHE A 251 25.28 15.44 12.76
CA PHE A 251 26.50 15.87 12.07
C PHE A 251 26.89 17.25 12.57
N PHE A 252 28.17 17.53 12.76
CA PHE A 252 28.65 18.84 13.20
C PHE A 252 29.99 19.20 12.59
N GLU A 253 30.19 20.47 12.30
CA GLU A 253 31.43 21.07 11.84
C GLU A 253 31.74 22.28 12.73
N ILE A 254 32.84 22.22 13.48
CA ILE A 254 33.32 23.38 14.25
C ILE A 254 33.98 24.33 13.26
N THR A 255 33.39 25.52 13.09
CA THR A 255 33.85 26.53 12.13
C THR A 255 34.72 27.59 12.80
N ASN A 256 34.60 27.76 14.11
CA ASN A 256 35.50 28.56 14.93
C ASN A 256 35.62 27.94 16.32
N GLU A 257 36.85 27.67 16.77
CA GLU A 257 37.11 27.10 18.10
C GLU A 257 36.77 28.10 19.22
N GLY A 258 36.12 27.61 20.27
CA GLY A 258 35.91 28.35 21.51
C GLY A 258 37.02 28.12 22.53
N SER A 259 36.88 28.74 23.69
CA SER A 259 37.83 28.56 24.80
C SER A 259 37.12 28.43 26.14
N GLY A 260 37.88 28.03 27.16
CA GLY A 260 37.37 27.81 28.52
C GLY A 260 37.08 26.35 28.84
N THR A 261 36.35 26.16 29.93
CA THR A 261 36.01 24.84 30.50
C THR A 261 34.78 24.24 29.84
N ASP A 262 34.68 22.92 29.90
CA ASP A 262 33.50 22.19 29.40
C ASP A 262 32.23 22.57 30.17
N LEU A 263 31.11 22.59 29.44
CA LEU A 263 29.81 22.93 29.99
C LEU A 263 29.23 21.77 30.81
N LYS A 264 28.38 22.12 31.78
CA LYS A 264 27.67 21.17 32.63
C LYS A 264 26.16 21.28 32.41
N PRO A 265 25.42 20.15 32.45
CA PRO A 265 23.96 20.20 32.41
C PRO A 265 23.38 21.13 33.48
N GLY A 266 22.42 21.95 33.08
CA GLY A 266 21.74 22.94 33.93
C GLY A 266 22.35 24.34 33.89
N GLN A 267 23.51 24.56 33.25
CA GLN A 267 24.02 25.91 33.01
C GLN A 267 23.11 26.67 32.05
N THR A 268 23.03 27.99 32.25
CA THR A 268 22.28 28.87 31.36
C THR A 268 23.19 29.35 30.25
N LEU A 269 22.87 28.98 29.02
CA LEU A 269 23.62 29.39 27.83
C LEU A 269 22.93 30.57 27.17
N THR A 270 23.72 31.49 26.62
CA THR A 270 23.25 32.54 25.70
C THR A 270 23.90 32.32 24.35
N MET A 271 23.12 32.15 23.28
CA MET A 271 23.65 31.85 21.97
C MET A 271 22.91 32.54 20.84
N LYS A 272 23.64 32.77 19.74
CA LYS A 272 23.03 33.02 18.44
C LYS A 272 22.84 31.70 17.71
N TYR A 273 21.77 31.64 16.93
CA TYR A 273 21.52 30.54 16.03
C TYR A 273 20.84 31.01 14.75
N ARG A 274 21.03 30.26 13.67
CA ARG A 274 20.28 30.37 12.43
C ARG A 274 19.87 28.99 11.97
N GLY A 275 18.57 28.70 11.98
CA GLY A 275 17.98 27.40 11.62
C GLY A 275 17.44 27.39 10.19
N TYR A 276 17.84 26.39 9.41
CA TYR A 276 17.46 26.26 8.01
C TYR A 276 17.30 24.80 7.56
N LEU A 277 16.47 24.59 6.54
CA LEU A 277 16.36 23.31 5.84
C LEU A 277 17.59 23.09 4.96
N LEU A 278 17.87 21.83 4.59
CA LEU A 278 19.03 21.53 3.74
C LEU A 278 19.01 22.29 2.41
N ASN A 279 17.84 22.58 1.84
CA ASN A 279 17.72 23.38 0.62
C ASN A 279 18.06 24.89 0.80
N GLY A 280 18.39 25.33 2.02
CA GLY A 280 18.75 26.71 2.35
C GLY A 280 17.59 27.57 2.87
N THR A 281 16.35 27.06 2.89
CA THR A 281 15.20 27.80 3.44
C THR A 281 15.38 28.01 4.93
N VAL A 282 15.52 29.26 5.36
CA VAL A 282 15.59 29.65 6.77
C VAL A 282 14.20 29.59 7.38
N PHE A 283 14.08 28.93 8.54
CA PHE A 283 12.83 28.90 9.30
C PHE A 283 12.90 29.71 10.59
N ASP A 284 14.10 29.96 11.13
CA ASP A 284 14.27 30.78 12.33
C ASP A 284 15.69 31.35 12.39
N ASP A 285 15.83 32.56 12.91
CA ASP A 285 17.11 33.26 13.02
C ASP A 285 17.09 34.21 14.23
N SER A 286 18.02 33.98 15.15
CA SER A 286 18.16 34.79 16.35
C SER A 286 18.54 36.24 16.06
N ASP A 287 19.18 36.55 14.92
CA ASP A 287 19.52 37.94 14.56
C ASP A 287 18.28 38.77 14.20
N MET A 288 17.15 38.10 13.89
CA MET A 288 15.86 38.76 13.71
C MET A 288 15.20 39.11 15.05
N HIS A 289 15.73 38.61 16.17
CA HIS A 289 15.20 38.79 17.51
C HIS A 289 16.33 38.91 18.56
N LYS A 290 16.10 38.45 19.80
CA LYS A 290 17.14 38.41 20.85
C LYS A 290 17.86 37.06 20.83
N PRO A 291 19.13 37.00 21.28
CA PRO A 291 19.84 35.73 21.49
C PRO A 291 19.02 34.76 22.34
N LEU A 292 19.17 33.47 22.05
CA LEU A 292 18.48 32.41 22.75
C LEU A 292 19.13 32.20 24.13
N GLU A 293 18.31 32.25 25.18
CA GLU A 293 18.70 31.88 26.54
C GLU A 293 17.94 30.65 26.99
N PHE A 294 18.66 29.60 27.42
CA PHE A 294 18.06 28.34 27.89
C PHE A 294 19.01 27.58 28.81
N GLN A 295 18.47 26.61 29.55
CA GLN A 295 19.27 25.70 30.37
C GLN A 295 19.65 24.45 29.58
N VAL A 296 20.94 24.26 29.34
CA VAL A 296 21.46 23.15 28.53
C VAL A 296 21.33 21.81 29.26
N GLY A 297 21.00 20.74 28.54
CA GLY A 297 20.86 19.39 29.08
C GLY A 297 19.62 19.19 29.96
N ARG A 298 18.63 20.08 29.84
CA ARG A 298 17.32 19.96 30.52
C ARG A 298 16.18 19.57 29.58
N GLY A 299 16.46 19.37 28.29
CA GLY A 299 15.43 19.01 27.31
C GLY A 299 14.44 20.15 27.01
N GLN A 300 14.87 21.40 27.17
CA GLN A 300 14.06 22.58 26.81
C GLN A 300 14.00 22.81 25.29
N LEU A 301 14.98 22.28 24.56
CA LEU A 301 15.10 22.36 23.10
C LEU A 301 15.05 20.95 22.49
N ILE A 302 15.00 20.89 21.16
CA ILE A 302 15.08 19.62 20.44
C ILE A 302 16.37 18.85 20.82
N PRO A 303 16.32 17.51 20.97
CA PRO A 303 17.44 16.73 21.51
C PRO A 303 18.78 16.91 20.78
N GLY A 304 18.74 17.02 19.44
CA GLY A 304 19.94 17.20 18.63
C GLY A 304 20.63 18.54 18.87
N PHE A 305 19.85 19.59 19.13
CA PHE A 305 20.39 20.92 19.44
C PHE A 305 20.97 20.94 20.84
N ASP A 306 20.21 20.49 21.84
CA ASP A 306 20.62 20.52 23.26
C ASP A 306 21.90 19.69 23.48
N SER A 307 21.98 18.51 22.84
CA SER A 307 23.17 17.64 22.92
C SER A 307 24.42 18.26 22.30
N GLN A 308 24.28 19.01 21.20
CA GLN A 308 25.42 19.69 20.58
C GLN A 308 25.82 20.96 21.32
N ALA A 309 24.85 21.72 21.81
CA ALA A 309 25.09 22.91 22.63
C ALA A 309 25.89 22.58 23.89
N LEU A 310 25.62 21.44 24.54
CA LEU A 310 26.36 20.99 25.73
C LEU A 310 27.84 20.71 25.45
N GLN A 311 28.19 20.40 24.20
CA GLN A 311 29.56 20.10 23.77
C GLN A 311 30.31 21.35 23.29
N MET A 312 29.70 22.54 23.36
CA MET A 312 30.32 23.79 22.91
C MET A 312 31.21 24.44 23.98
N LYS A 313 32.16 25.26 23.52
CA LYS A 313 32.91 26.20 24.36
C LYS A 313 32.48 27.63 24.09
N VAL A 314 32.68 28.51 25.08
CA VAL A 314 32.34 29.93 24.91
C VAL A 314 33.18 30.54 23.78
N GLY A 315 32.54 31.30 22.90
CA GLY A 315 33.14 31.87 21.68
C GLY A 315 33.17 30.92 20.48
N GLU A 316 32.74 29.66 20.66
CA GLU A 316 32.73 28.69 19.57
C GLU A 316 31.62 28.98 18.55
N LYS A 317 31.93 28.74 17.27
CA LYS A 317 30.95 28.64 16.20
C LYS A 317 30.97 27.24 15.61
N ARG A 318 29.78 26.68 15.38
CA ARG A 318 29.64 25.38 14.72
C ARG A 318 28.39 25.34 13.86
N THR A 319 28.45 24.57 12.79
CA THR A 319 27.25 24.14 12.08
C THR A 319 26.89 22.74 12.55
N ILE A 320 25.61 22.49 12.80
CA ILE A 320 25.07 21.17 13.12
C ILE A 320 23.97 20.80 12.14
N VAL A 321 23.89 19.52 11.76
CA VAL A 321 22.79 18.97 10.97
C VAL A 321 22.15 17.84 11.75
N ILE A 322 20.90 18.05 12.12
CA ILE A 322 20.15 17.22 13.04
C ILE A 322 19.23 16.30 12.24
N PRO A 323 19.28 14.98 12.47
CA PRO A 323 18.35 14.05 11.84
C PRO A 323 16.93 14.19 12.43
N PRO A 324 15.88 13.81 11.69
CA PRO A 324 14.50 14.05 12.09
C PRO A 324 14.14 13.44 13.45
N GLU A 325 14.68 12.27 13.79
CA GLU A 325 14.50 11.60 15.08
C GLU A 325 15.00 12.40 16.30
N LEU A 326 15.90 13.37 16.09
CA LEU A 326 16.42 14.28 17.11
C LEU A 326 15.92 15.73 16.95
N ALA A 327 14.99 15.94 16.02
CA ALA A 327 14.36 17.22 15.70
C ALA A 327 12.83 17.10 15.84
N TYR A 328 12.09 17.29 14.73
CA TYR A 328 10.62 17.34 14.71
C TYR A 328 9.95 16.06 14.17
N GLY A 329 10.75 15.05 13.82
CA GLY A 329 10.29 13.72 13.40
C GLY A 329 9.28 13.72 12.25
N ALA A 330 8.44 12.68 12.21
CA ALA A 330 7.39 12.49 11.21
C ALA A 330 6.26 13.54 11.30
N ALA A 331 6.19 14.32 12.39
CA ALA A 331 5.21 15.39 12.51
C ALA A 331 5.65 16.67 11.79
N GLY A 332 6.95 16.98 11.84
CA GLY A 332 7.47 18.27 11.37
C GLY A 332 6.86 19.44 12.14
N VAL A 333 6.88 20.63 11.52
CA VAL A 333 6.17 21.83 11.96
C VAL A 333 5.30 22.30 10.80
N PRO A 334 3.96 22.24 10.89
CA PRO A 334 3.07 22.60 9.80
C PRO A 334 3.39 23.97 9.18
N GLY A 335 3.59 23.99 7.86
CA GLY A 335 3.90 25.21 7.10
C GLY A 335 5.33 25.74 7.23
N VAL A 336 6.18 25.11 8.06
CA VAL A 336 7.54 25.60 8.35
C VAL A 336 8.59 24.52 8.11
N ILE A 337 8.45 23.36 8.73
CA ILE A 337 9.40 22.24 8.65
C ILE A 337 8.64 21.01 8.16
N PRO A 338 8.92 20.49 6.95
CA PRO A 338 8.29 19.27 6.48
C PRO A 338 8.56 18.08 7.41
N ALA A 339 7.65 17.12 7.45
CA ALA A 339 7.83 15.85 8.15
C ALA A 339 9.13 15.15 7.71
N ASP A 340 9.77 14.44 8.64
CA ASP A 340 11.00 13.65 8.41
C ASP A 340 12.18 14.46 7.82
N SER A 341 12.20 15.77 8.05
CA SER A 341 13.27 16.64 7.56
C SER A 341 14.53 16.56 8.42
N TYR A 342 15.68 16.46 7.76
CA TYR A 342 16.95 16.93 8.32
C TYR A 342 16.95 18.45 8.34
N ILE A 343 17.41 19.03 9.45
CA ILE A 343 17.52 20.47 9.62
C ILE A 343 18.94 20.85 10.04
N ALA A 344 19.40 22.02 9.62
CA ALA A 344 20.71 22.55 9.96
C ALA A 344 20.59 23.78 10.84
N PHE A 345 21.58 23.98 11.71
CA PHE A 345 21.74 25.19 12.49
C PHE A 345 23.19 25.66 12.44
N ASP A 346 23.38 26.95 12.20
CA ASP A 346 24.64 27.62 12.51
C ASP A 346 24.51 28.20 13.93
N LEU A 347 25.45 27.86 14.81
CA LEU A 347 25.44 28.20 16.23
C LEU A 347 26.65 29.07 16.59
N GLU A 348 26.45 30.00 17.51
CA GLU A 348 27.52 30.77 18.14
C GLU A 348 27.23 30.92 19.64
N LEU A 349 28.08 30.32 20.48
CA LEU A 349 27.92 30.38 21.93
C LEU A 349 28.55 31.66 22.48
N LEU A 350 27.72 32.59 22.97
CA LEU A 350 28.16 33.90 23.47
C LEU A 350 28.61 33.85 24.93
N SER A 351 27.86 33.15 25.78
CA SER A 351 28.21 33.00 27.20
C SER A 351 27.55 31.78 27.85
N ALA A 352 28.12 31.34 28.97
CA ALA A 352 27.60 30.28 29.83
C ALA A 352 27.72 30.72 31.29
N ARG A 353 26.63 30.56 32.06
CA ARG A 353 26.55 30.99 33.47
C ARG A 353 25.85 29.98 34.35
#